data_AF-A0A8H7XIQ6-F1
#
_entry.id   AF-A0A8H7XIQ6-F1
#
_cell.length_a   1.000
_cell.length_b   1.000
_cell.length_c   1.000
_cell.angle_alpha   90.00
_cell.angle_beta   90.00
_cell.angle_gamma   90.00
#
_symmetry.space_group_name_H-M   'P 1'
#
loop_
_entity.id
_entity.type
_entity.pdbx_description
1 polymer ?
#
loop_
_entity_poly.entity_id
_entity_poly.type
_entity_poly.pdbx_seq_one_letter_code
_entity_poly.pdbx_strand_id
1 'polypeptide(L)'
;MCRKTCGSLVYNFHTVKASEIEWTSQATYAEYNSSPGCYRSFCKKCGSPLAWSDRKVNTDIELAVGTVDEEFLLGERDSDDRALGAHGAALANPEADHFHIRNQIPGVTDGISAAGIRFWRGSKEGPMTSSN
;
A
#
# COMPACT_ATOMS: atom_id res chain seq x y z
N MET A 1 8.10 -5.52 -6.61
CA MET A 1 9.13 -4.51 -6.28
C MET A 1 8.81 -3.73 -4.99
N CYS A 2 7.56 -3.73 -4.52
CA CYS A 2 7.09 -2.95 -3.37
C CYS A 2 7.87 -3.17 -2.07
N ARG A 3 8.06 -4.43 -1.62
CA ARG A 3 8.85 -4.77 -0.43
C ARG A 3 10.26 -4.16 -0.40
N LYS A 4 10.92 -4.10 -1.56
CA LYS A 4 12.26 -3.54 -1.68
C LYS A 4 12.28 -2.01 -1.62
N THR A 5 11.19 -1.36 -2.03
CA THR A 5 11.07 0.10 -2.00
C THR A 5 10.90 0.62 -0.57
N CYS A 6 10.14 -0.07 0.27
CA CYS A 6 9.85 0.37 1.64
C CYS A 6 10.65 -0.39 2.72
N GLY A 7 11.38 -1.47 2.36
CA GLY A 7 12.09 -2.31 3.33
C GLY A 7 11.17 -3.19 4.19
N SER A 8 9.85 -3.17 3.97
CA SER A 8 8.87 -3.95 4.73
C SER A 8 8.53 -5.27 4.05
N LEU A 9 8.21 -6.30 4.84
CA LEU A 9 7.75 -7.60 4.35
C LEU A 9 6.33 -7.53 3.76
N VAL A 10 5.49 -6.67 4.33
CA VAL A 10 4.15 -6.36 3.85
C VAL A 10 4.01 -4.86 3.70
N TYR A 11 3.43 -4.44 2.58
CA TYR A 11 3.27 -3.03 2.28
C TYR A 11 1.87 -2.77 1.79
N ASN A 12 1.14 -1.95 2.55
CA ASN A 12 -0.26 -1.64 2.31
C ASN A 12 -0.37 -0.40 1.44
N PHE A 13 -1.16 -0.53 0.39
CA PHE A 13 -1.56 0.57 -0.47
C PHE A 13 -3.07 0.76 -0.41
N HIS A 14 -3.50 2.01 -0.56
CA HIS A 14 -4.89 2.34 -0.81
C HIS A 14 -5.00 3.02 -2.18
N THR A 15 -5.85 2.49 -3.04
CA THR A 15 -6.04 3.01 -4.39
C THR A 15 -7.08 4.13 -4.37
N VAL A 16 -6.69 5.29 -4.89
CA VAL A 16 -7.56 6.45 -5.08
C VAL A 16 -7.48 6.94 -6.53
N LYS A 17 -8.51 7.61 -7.02
CA LYS A 17 -8.41 8.30 -8.31
C LYS A 17 -7.52 9.53 -8.15
N ALA A 18 -6.75 9.88 -9.18
CA ALA A 18 -5.99 11.13 -9.16
C ALA A 18 -6.86 12.38 -8.93
N SER A 19 -8.14 12.35 -9.33
CA SER A 19 -9.10 13.44 -9.10
C SER A 19 -9.57 13.56 -7.65
N GLU A 20 -9.32 12.56 -6.81
CA GLU A 20 -9.72 12.53 -5.39
C GLU A 20 -8.64 13.10 -4.47
N ILE A 21 -7.45 13.43 -5.00
CA ILE A 21 -6.34 13.97 -4.21
C ILE A 21 -5.78 15.27 -4.78
N GLU A 22 -5.27 16.11 -3.89
CA GLU A 22 -4.53 17.32 -4.22
C GLU A 22 -3.15 17.29 -3.55
N TRP A 23 -2.09 17.51 -4.33
CA TRP A 23 -0.74 17.68 -3.80
C TRP A 23 -0.54 19.12 -3.32
N THR A 24 -0.81 19.37 -2.04
CA THR A 24 -0.72 20.71 -1.43
C THR A 24 0.71 21.26 -1.34
N SER A 25 1.73 20.40 -1.45
CA SER A 25 3.13 20.78 -1.52
C SER A 25 3.95 19.77 -2.32
N GLN A 26 4.82 20.27 -3.20
CA GLN A 26 5.69 19.43 -4.05
C GLN A 26 7.17 19.76 -3.89
N ALA A 27 7.56 20.58 -2.90
CA ALA A 27 8.93 21.06 -2.74
C ALA A 27 9.96 19.91 -2.64
N THR A 28 9.60 18.84 -1.94
CA THR A 28 10.41 17.62 -1.79
C THR A 28 9.85 16.42 -2.55
N TYR A 29 8.76 16.59 -3.29
CA TYR A 29 8.19 15.53 -4.11
C TYR A 29 9.12 15.18 -5.27
N ALA A 30 9.26 13.89 -5.55
CA ALA A 30 9.97 13.38 -6.71
C ALA A 30 9.30 12.10 -7.19
N GLU A 31 9.49 11.81 -8.49
CA GLU A 31 9.01 10.58 -9.11
C GLU A 31 10.17 9.84 -9.78
N TYR A 32 10.09 8.51 -9.76
CA TYR A 32 10.99 7.64 -10.51
C TYR A 32 10.17 6.69 -11.38
N ASN A 33 10.49 6.68 -12.69
CA ASN A 33 9.89 5.78 -13.66
C ASN A 33 10.50 4.37 -13.51
N SER A 34 9.88 3.56 -12.66
CA SER A 34 10.42 2.26 -12.24
C SER A 34 10.28 1.14 -13.28
N SER A 35 9.37 1.33 -14.23
CA SER A 35 9.19 0.54 -15.44
C SER A 35 8.36 1.37 -16.40
N PRO A 36 8.45 1.21 -17.73
CA PRO A 36 7.81 2.12 -18.67
C PRO A 36 6.34 2.41 -18.30
N GLY A 37 6.03 3.66 -17.96
CA GLY A 37 4.69 4.13 -17.57
C GLY A 37 4.30 3.97 -16.10
N CYS A 38 5.08 3.25 -15.30
CA CYS A 38 4.82 3.01 -13.89
C CYS A 38 5.77 3.84 -13.01
N TYR A 39 5.19 4.77 -12.26
CA TYR A 39 5.91 5.76 -11.46
C TYR A 39 5.85 5.41 -9.99
N ARG A 40 6.94 5.66 -9.28
CA ARG A 40 7.03 5.63 -7.81
C ARG A 40 7.28 7.05 -7.34
N SER A 41 6.42 7.59 -6.50
CA SER A 41 6.65 8.88 -5.88
C SER A 41 7.24 8.73 -4.48
N PHE A 42 8.11 9.66 -4.11
CA PHE A 42 8.83 9.65 -2.84
C PHE A 42 9.30 11.06 -2.47
N CYS A 43 9.68 11.24 -1.21
CA CYS A 43 10.33 12.46 -0.75
C CYS A 43 11.82 12.43 -1.08
N LYS A 44 12.31 13.35 -1.93
CA LYS A 44 13.75 13.42 -2.28
C LYS A 44 14.67 13.88 -1.14
N LYS A 45 14.10 14.33 -0.01
CA LYS A 45 14.85 14.75 1.19
C LYS A 45 15.12 13.60 2.14
N CYS A 46 14.11 12.78 2.44
CA CYS A 46 14.24 11.67 3.41
C CYS A 46 14.13 10.27 2.79
N GLY A 47 13.74 10.17 1.52
CA GLY A 47 13.59 8.90 0.81
C GLY A 47 12.26 8.16 1.04
N SER A 48 11.36 8.69 1.87
CA SER A 48 10.09 8.01 2.19
C SER A 48 9.25 7.79 0.93
N PRO A 49 8.80 6.55 0.64
CA PRO A 49 7.91 6.28 -0.46
C PRO A 49 6.51 6.83 -0.16
N LEU A 50 5.87 7.43 -1.16
CA LEU A 50 4.55 8.06 -1.03
C LEU A 50 3.48 7.30 -1.81
N ALA A 51 3.75 7.00 -3.09
CA ALA A 51 2.76 6.33 -3.92
C ALA A 51 3.37 5.54 -5.09
N TRP A 52 2.53 4.75 -5.74
CA TRP A 52 2.78 4.15 -7.04
C TRP A 52 1.61 4.42 -8.00
N SER A 53 1.89 4.53 -9.30
CA SER A 53 0.83 4.69 -10.32
C SER A 53 1.25 4.02 -11.63
N ASP A 54 0.35 3.29 -12.28
CA ASP A 54 0.53 2.78 -13.66
C ASP A 54 -0.22 3.62 -14.68
N ARG A 55 0.46 4.66 -15.18
CA ARG A 55 -0.08 5.65 -16.12
C ARG A 55 -0.41 5.09 -17.50
N LYS A 56 -0.15 3.79 -17.75
CA LYS A 56 -0.58 3.10 -18.97
C LYS A 56 -1.99 2.54 -18.87
N VAL A 57 -2.44 2.23 -17.65
CA VAL A 57 -3.75 1.61 -17.42
C VAL A 57 -4.76 2.71 -17.10
N ASN A 58 -4.44 3.55 -16.12
CA ASN A 58 -5.26 4.68 -15.69
C ASN A 58 -4.38 5.71 -14.99
N THR A 59 -4.99 6.74 -14.40
CA THR A 59 -4.29 7.73 -13.57
C THR A 59 -4.52 7.49 -12.08
N ASP A 60 -4.98 6.31 -11.68
CA ASP A 60 -5.20 6.00 -10.27
C ASP A 60 -3.87 5.88 -9.53
N ILE A 61 -3.91 6.16 -8.24
CA ILE A 61 -2.74 6.29 -7.38
C ILE A 61 -2.89 5.30 -6.24
N GLU A 62 -1.92 4.41 -6.11
CA GLU A 62 -1.75 3.54 -4.95
C GLU A 62 -0.95 4.31 -3.90
N LEU A 63 -1.64 4.92 -2.92
CA LEU A 63 -1.04 5.65 -1.81
C LEU A 63 -0.52 4.70 -0.74
N ALA A 64 0.69 4.94 -0.26
CA ALA A 64 1.27 4.20 0.85
C ALA A 64 0.50 4.52 2.14
N VAL A 65 -0.27 3.58 2.67
CA VAL A 65 -1.14 3.86 3.84
C VAL A 65 -0.33 4.31 5.06
N GLY A 66 0.89 3.80 5.21
CA GLY A 66 1.80 4.20 6.29
C GLY A 66 2.29 5.66 6.24
N THR A 67 1.92 6.45 5.22
CA THR A 67 2.21 7.89 5.17
C THR A 67 1.03 8.76 5.60
N VAL A 68 -0.10 8.15 5.96
CA VAL A 68 -1.25 8.86 6.55
C VAL A 68 -0.93 9.12 8.02
N ASP A 69 -1.25 10.32 8.52
CA ASP A 69 -0.97 10.71 9.89
C ASP A 69 -1.67 9.78 10.90
N GLU A 70 -1.00 9.54 12.04
CA GLU A 70 -1.44 8.58 13.05
C GLU A 70 -2.85 8.87 13.57
N GLU A 71 -3.24 10.15 13.67
CA GLU A 71 -4.58 10.54 14.14
C GLU A 71 -5.70 9.98 13.25
N PHE A 72 -5.47 9.86 11.94
CA PHE A 72 -6.47 9.31 11.01
C PHE A 72 -6.42 7.80 10.92
N LEU A 73 -5.26 7.17 11.17
CA LEU A 73 -5.12 5.72 11.16
C LEU A 73 -5.61 5.09 12.47
N LEU A 74 -5.15 5.65 13.59
CA LEU A 74 -5.23 5.07 14.92
C LEU A 74 -6.31 5.72 15.80
N GLY A 75 -6.67 6.98 15.53
CA GLY A 75 -7.67 7.71 16.32
C GLY A 75 -7.19 8.05 17.73
N GLU A 76 -8.15 8.18 18.64
CA GLU A 76 -7.88 8.36 20.07
C GLU A 76 -7.21 7.11 20.68
N ARG A 77 -6.65 7.28 21.88
CA ARG A 77 -6.01 6.20 22.63
C ARG A 77 -6.68 6.00 23.99
N ASP A 78 -6.72 4.76 24.45
CA ASP A 78 -7.22 4.43 25.79
C ASP A 78 -6.19 4.74 26.89
N SER A 79 -6.53 4.43 28.15
CA SER A 79 -5.65 4.66 29.30
C SER A 79 -4.37 3.80 29.28
N ASP A 80 -4.33 2.75 28.47
CA ASP A 80 -3.18 1.85 28.30
C ASP A 80 -2.36 2.19 27.03
N ASP A 81 -2.57 3.38 26.44
CA ASP A 81 -1.95 3.85 25.19
C ASP A 81 -2.31 3.02 23.95
N ARG A 82 -3.41 2.27 23.98
CA ARG A 82 -3.86 1.47 22.82
C ARG A 82 -4.73 2.32 21.91
N ALA A 83 -4.47 2.22 20.62
CA ALA A 83 -5.30 2.84 19.59
C ALA A 83 -6.75 2.33 19.66
N LEU A 84 -7.70 3.26 19.74
CA LEU A 84 -9.14 2.96 19.71
C LEU A 84 -9.67 2.76 18.28
N GLY A 85 -8.86 3.11 17.29
CA GLY A 85 -9.16 2.96 15.86
C GLY A 85 -9.81 4.22 15.27
N ALA A 86 -9.43 4.50 14.03
CA ALA A 86 -10.10 5.48 13.17
C ALA A 86 -10.29 4.86 11.77
N HIS A 87 -9.66 5.42 10.74
CA HIS A 87 -9.80 4.95 9.36
C HIS A 87 -8.80 3.86 8.98
N GLY A 88 -7.87 3.49 9.86
CA GLY A 88 -6.83 2.49 9.56
C GLY A 88 -7.40 1.15 9.07
N ALA A 89 -8.49 0.68 9.67
CA ALA A 89 -9.17 -0.53 9.22
C ALA A 89 -9.75 -0.35 7.80
N ALA A 90 -10.41 0.77 7.51
CA ALA A 90 -10.97 1.01 6.18
C ALA A 90 -9.88 1.14 5.09
N LEU A 91 -8.70 1.68 5.44
CA LEU A 91 -7.61 1.92 4.51
C LEU A 91 -6.70 0.70 4.29
N ALA A 92 -6.60 -0.21 5.28
CA ALA A 92 -5.66 -1.33 5.26
C ALA A 92 -6.24 -2.66 5.77
N ASN A 93 -7.55 -2.89 5.62
CA ASN A 93 -8.19 -4.17 5.97
C ASN A 93 -7.55 -5.34 5.20
N PRO A 94 -7.10 -6.42 5.89
CA PRO A 94 -6.57 -7.62 5.23
C PRO A 94 -7.59 -8.42 4.39
N GLU A 95 -8.88 -8.05 4.33
CA GLU A 95 -9.84 -8.69 3.42
C GLU A 95 -9.73 -8.19 1.96
N ALA A 96 -8.84 -7.25 1.68
CA ALA A 96 -8.58 -6.73 0.34
C ALA A 96 -7.71 -7.67 -0.54
N ASP A 97 -7.19 -7.13 -1.64
CA ASP A 97 -6.32 -7.87 -2.57
C ASP A 97 -4.91 -8.05 -2.03
N HIS A 98 -4.39 -9.28 -2.11
CA HIS A 98 -3.03 -9.65 -1.73
C HIS A 98 -2.20 -10.01 -2.94
N PHE A 99 -1.22 -9.18 -3.28
CA PHE A 99 -0.33 -9.41 -4.42
C PHE A 99 0.96 -10.12 -4.05
N HIS A 100 1.52 -10.86 -5.01
CA HIS A 100 2.80 -11.56 -4.90
C HIS A 100 2.89 -12.55 -3.73
N ILE A 101 1.79 -13.23 -3.39
CA ILE A 101 1.74 -14.09 -2.19
C ILE A 101 2.70 -15.28 -2.25
N ARG A 102 3.21 -15.65 -3.44
CA ARG A 102 4.28 -16.64 -3.59
C ARG A 102 5.56 -16.35 -2.80
N ASN A 103 5.75 -15.10 -2.36
CA ASN A 103 6.91 -14.67 -1.59
C ASN A 103 6.62 -14.52 -0.09
N GLN A 104 5.46 -15.01 0.37
CA GLN A 104 5.17 -15.08 1.79
C GLN A 104 6.15 -16.00 2.49
N ILE A 105 6.46 -15.65 3.73
CA ILE A 105 7.33 -16.44 4.60
C ILE A 105 6.39 -17.25 5.52
N PRO A 106 6.42 -18.59 5.45
CA PRO A 106 5.58 -19.44 6.29
C PRO A 106 5.75 -19.13 7.78
N GLY A 107 4.63 -18.99 8.49
CA GLY A 107 4.58 -18.62 9.91
C GLY A 107 4.96 -17.16 10.23
N VAL A 108 5.19 -16.32 9.22
CA VAL A 108 5.59 -14.91 9.42
C VAL A 108 4.65 -13.95 8.70
N THR A 109 4.36 -14.17 7.42
CA THR A 109 3.52 -13.25 6.63
C THR A 109 2.36 -13.94 5.90
N ASP A 110 2.29 -15.26 5.94
CA ASP A 110 1.24 -16.07 5.33
C ASP A 110 -0.14 -15.83 5.98
N GLY A 111 -0.18 -15.60 7.29
CA GLY A 111 -1.42 -15.26 8.01
C GLY A 111 -2.08 -13.94 7.59
N ILE A 112 -1.33 -13.03 6.95
CA ILE A 112 -1.86 -11.71 6.53
C ILE A 112 -2.85 -11.85 5.37
N SER A 113 -2.66 -12.83 4.49
CA SER A 113 -3.60 -13.15 3.40
C SER A 113 -4.51 -14.32 3.73
N ALA A 114 -4.82 -14.53 5.02
CA ALA A 114 -5.78 -15.55 5.43
C ALA A 114 -7.22 -15.22 4.97
N ALA A 115 -7.49 -13.94 4.73
CA ALA A 115 -8.71 -13.43 4.11
C ALA A 115 -8.39 -12.66 2.82
N GLY A 116 -9.44 -12.30 2.08
CA GLY A 116 -9.35 -11.50 0.87
C GLY A 116 -8.95 -12.27 -0.39
N ILE A 117 -8.69 -11.54 -1.47
CA ILE A 117 -8.42 -12.11 -2.78
C ILE A 117 -6.91 -12.27 -2.95
N ARG A 118 -6.46 -13.49 -3.26
CA ARG A 118 -5.03 -13.81 -3.35
C ARG A 118 -4.56 -13.83 -4.80
N PHE A 119 -3.43 -13.18 -5.07
CA PHE A 119 -2.75 -13.19 -6.37
C PHE A 119 -1.35 -13.77 -6.22
N TRP A 120 -1.08 -14.89 -6.89
CA TRP A 120 0.21 -15.58 -6.81
C TRP A 120 1.39 -14.67 -7.19
N ARG A 121 1.21 -13.87 -8.25
CA ARG A 121 2.16 -12.85 -8.71
C ARG A 121 1.52 -11.47 -8.70
N GLY A 122 0.59 -11.16 -9.58
CA GLY A 122 -0.04 -9.84 -9.63
C GLY A 122 -1.39 -9.91 -10.34
N SER A 123 -2.10 -8.79 -10.37
CA SER A 123 -3.45 -8.69 -10.96
C SER A 123 -3.54 -9.17 -12.41
N LYS A 124 -2.46 -9.01 -13.21
CA LYS A 124 -2.42 -9.44 -14.62
C LYS A 124 -2.58 -10.96 -14.83
N GLU A 125 -2.23 -11.77 -13.84
CA GLU A 125 -2.37 -13.24 -13.90
C GLU A 125 -3.74 -13.70 -13.35
N GLY A 126 -4.56 -12.78 -12.86
CA GLY A 126 -5.84 -13.08 -12.23
C GLY A 126 -5.71 -13.61 -10.79
N PRO A 127 -6.83 -13.66 -10.06
CA PRO A 127 -6.86 -14.20 -8.71
C PRO A 127 -6.64 -15.72 -8.71
N MET A 128 -6.12 -16.25 -7.61
CA MET A 128 -5.97 -17.68 -7.41
C MET A 128 -7.35 -18.35 -7.29
N THR A 129 -7.52 -19.47 -7.99
CA THR A 129 -8.79 -20.23 -8.04
C THR A 129 -8.96 -21.21 -6.88
N SER A 130 -7.93 -21.42 -6.06
CA SER A 130 -7.98 -22.31 -4.89
C SER A 130 -7.18 -21.76 -3.71
N SER A 131 -7.76 -21.86 -2.53
CA SER A 131 -7.12 -21.61 -1.24
C SER A 131 -6.26 -22.82 -0.86
N ASN A 132 -5.00 -22.85 -1.32
CA ASN A 132 -3.97 -23.69 -0.72
C ASN A 132 -3.22 -22.92 0.38
#